data_AF-C5KK08-F1
#
_entry.id   AF-C5KK08-F1
#
_cell.length_a   1.000
_cell.length_b   1.000
_cell.length_c   1.000
_cell.angle_alpha   90.00
_cell.angle_beta   90.00
_cell.angle_gamma   90.00
#
_symmetry.space_group_name_H-M   'P 1'
#
loop_
_entity.id
_entity.type
_entity.pdbx_description
1 polymer ?
#
loop_
_entity_poly.entity_id
_entity_poly.type
_entity_poly.pdbx_seq_one_letter_code
_entity_poly.pdbx_strand_id
1 'polypeptide(L)'
;MRILNDLIRYVDTLPLDSLVAVPRTLVRLNWRDMGLFKHIESPIMTLLPSMTTNQIAEVTRAYADVQAGGKAFWESIINNVAHRVLLE
;
A
#
# COMPACT_ATOMS: atom_id res chain seq x y z
N MET A 1 8.18 17.24 -12.48
CA MET A 1 8.69 15.86 -12.57
C MET A 1 9.73 15.47 -11.51
N ARG A 2 10.41 16.39 -10.80
CA ARG A 2 11.42 16.04 -9.77
C ARG A 2 10.84 15.33 -8.53
N ILE A 3 9.73 15.85 -7.99
CA ILE A 3 9.09 15.33 -6.77
C ILE A 3 8.62 13.87 -6.92
N LEU A 4 8.11 13.49 -8.10
CA LEU A 4 7.66 12.11 -8.36
C LEU A 4 8.84 11.12 -8.32
N ASN A 5 9.96 11.48 -8.95
CA ASN A 5 11.16 10.65 -8.97
C ASN A 5 11.80 10.53 -7.57
N ASP A 6 11.74 11.59 -6.77
CA ASP A 6 12.21 11.55 -5.39
C ASP A 6 11.29 10.65 -4.55
N LEU A 7 9.98 10.76 -4.70
CA LEU A 7 9.02 9.91 -3.96
C LEU A 7 9.23 8.42 -4.27
N ILE A 8 9.39 8.04 -5.54
CA ILE A 8 9.66 6.66 -5.97
C ILE A 8 10.94 6.12 -5.32
N ARG A 9 12.00 6.94 -5.20
CA ARG A 9 13.28 6.51 -4.60
C ARG A 9 13.21 6.29 -3.09
N TYR A 10 12.35 7.03 -2.39
CA TYR A 10 12.32 6.99 -0.92
C TYR A 10 11.32 5.98 -0.37
N VAL A 11 10.27 5.61 -1.13
CA VAL A 11 9.21 4.68 -0.68
C VAL A 11 9.79 3.40 -0.08
N ASP A 12 10.83 2.83 -0.69
CA ASP A 12 11.45 1.57 -0.25
C ASP A 12 12.24 1.71 1.06
N THR A 13 12.55 2.93 1.48
CA THR A 13 13.30 3.25 2.70
C THR A 13 12.44 3.80 3.83
N LEU A 14 11.14 4.00 3.58
CA LEU A 14 10.23 4.56 4.58
C LEU A 14 9.99 3.56 5.72
N PRO A 15 9.91 4.04 6.97
CA PRO A 15 9.41 3.23 8.07
C PRO A 15 7.95 2.83 7.81
N LEU A 16 7.52 1.70 8.39
CA LEU A 16 6.20 1.10 8.18
C LEU A 16 5.04 2.10 8.22
N ASP A 17 4.97 2.90 9.28
CA ASP A 17 3.87 3.86 9.48
C ASP A 17 3.83 4.93 8.39
N SER A 18 4.99 5.36 7.90
CA SER A 18 5.09 6.31 6.80
C SER A 18 4.66 5.68 5.49
N LEU A 19 5.09 4.44 5.22
CA LEU A 19 4.70 3.72 4.02
C LEU A 19 3.19 3.50 3.93
N VAL A 20 2.55 3.10 5.03
CA VAL A 20 1.08 2.93 5.12
C VAL A 20 0.35 4.24 4.81
N ALA A 21 0.90 5.38 5.22
CA ALA A 21 0.30 6.68 4.98
C ALA A 21 0.42 7.16 3.52
N VAL A 22 1.36 6.62 2.73
CA VAL A 22 1.61 7.09 1.35
C VAL A 22 0.37 6.90 0.46
N PRO A 23 -0.22 5.70 0.30
CA PRO A 23 -1.40 5.52 -0.55
C PRO A 23 -2.53 6.47 -0.19
N ARG A 24 -2.87 6.56 1.10
CA ARG A 24 -3.93 7.47 1.60
C ARG A 24 -3.64 8.93 1.27
N THR A 25 -2.38 9.35 1.39
CA THR A 25 -1.96 10.72 1.10
C THR A 25 -2.06 11.02 -0.40
N LEU A 26 -1.66 10.07 -1.25
CA LEU A 26 -1.80 10.21 -2.71
C LEU A 26 -3.26 10.35 -3.12
N VAL A 27 -4.16 9.54 -2.56
CA VAL A 27 -5.60 9.66 -2.81
C VAL A 27 -6.13 11.04 -2.38
N ARG A 28 -5.75 11.53 -1.18
CA ARG A 28 -6.15 12.86 -0.69
C ARG A 28 -5.67 14.00 -1.58
N LEU A 29 -4.51 13.85 -2.21
CA LEU A 29 -3.95 14.82 -3.16
C LEU A 29 -4.53 14.65 -4.57
N ASN A 30 -5.53 13.77 -4.76
CA ASN A 30 -6.09 13.38 -6.06
C ASN A 30 -5.01 12.88 -7.04
N TRP A 31 -3.94 12.29 -6.52
CA TRP A 31 -2.84 11.72 -7.30
C TRP A 31 -3.20 10.29 -7.70
N ARG A 32 -3.58 10.08 -8.97
CA ARG A 32 -4.07 8.79 -9.49
C ARG A 32 -3.10 8.11 -10.46
N ASP A 33 -1.80 8.36 -10.31
CA ASP A 33 -0.77 7.72 -11.13
C ASP A 33 -0.66 6.23 -10.80
N MET A 34 -1.14 5.38 -11.71
CA MET A 34 -1.13 3.93 -11.53
C MET A 34 0.29 3.34 -11.47
N GLY A 35 1.28 3.97 -12.10
CA GLY A 35 2.68 3.54 -12.05
C GLY A 35 3.26 3.70 -10.65
N LEU A 36 2.93 4.81 -9.99
CA LEU A 36 3.33 5.06 -8.61
C LEU A 36 2.68 4.06 -7.64
N PHE A 37 1.38 3.81 -7.75
CA PHE A 37 0.70 2.80 -6.93
C PHE A 37 1.33 1.43 -7.14
N LYS A 38 1.60 1.03 -8.39
CA LYS A 38 2.29 -0.23 -8.70
C LYS A 38 3.67 -0.33 -8.07
N HIS A 39 4.44 0.76 -8.02
CA HIS A 39 5.75 0.79 -7.35
C HIS A 39 5.62 0.55 -5.84
N ILE A 40 4.58 1.09 -5.21
CA ILE A 40 4.33 0.97 -3.76
C ILE A 40 3.82 -0.43 -3.36
N GLU A 41 3.27 -1.23 -4.29
CA GLU A 41 2.73 -2.56 -3.99
C GLU A 41 3.77 -3.48 -3.32
N SER A 42 4.99 -3.53 -3.86
CA SER A 42 6.03 -4.45 -3.36
C SER A 42 6.45 -4.13 -1.93
N PRO A 43 6.83 -2.90 -1.57
CA PRO A 43 7.11 -2.52 -0.18
C PRO A 43 5.97 -2.84 0.79
N ILE A 44 4.73 -2.58 0.38
CA ILE A 44 3.56 -2.88 1.22
C ILE A 44 3.39 -4.38 1.42
N MET A 45 3.49 -5.17 0.35
CA MET A 45 3.39 -6.64 0.44
C MET A 45 4.47 -7.22 1.35
N THR A 46 5.70 -6.73 1.27
CA THR A 46 6.81 -7.16 2.14
C THR A 46 6.51 -6.89 3.62
N LEU A 47 5.88 -5.76 3.91
CA LEU A 47 5.61 -5.33 5.28
C LEU A 47 4.24 -5.75 5.81
N LEU A 48 3.40 -6.33 4.96
CA LEU A 48 2.03 -6.73 5.26
C LEU A 48 1.89 -7.64 6.51
N PRO A 49 2.79 -8.61 6.77
CA PRO A 49 2.74 -9.41 8.00
C PRO A 49 2.91 -8.60 9.28
N SER A 50 3.63 -7.48 9.23
CA SER A 50 3.92 -6.61 10.37
C SER A 50 2.88 -5.51 10.58
N MET A 51 1.97 -5.31 9.63
CA MET A 51 0.91 -4.30 9.72
C MET A 51 -0.16 -4.70 10.74
N THR A 52 -0.78 -3.72 11.39
CA THR A 52 -2.03 -3.94 12.14
C THR A 52 -3.21 -4.08 11.18
N THR A 53 -4.32 -4.65 11.64
CA THR A 53 -5.55 -4.77 10.83
C THR A 53 -6.06 -3.42 10.34
N ASN A 54 -5.91 -2.37 11.15
CA ASN A 54 -6.27 -1.00 10.76
C ASN A 54 -5.39 -0.48 9.62
N GLN A 55 -4.07 -0.72 9.68
CA GLN A 55 -3.15 -0.30 8.61
C GLN A 55 -3.45 -1.02 7.29
N ILE A 56 -3.77 -2.32 7.35
CA ILE A 56 -4.20 -3.08 6.17
C ILE A 56 -5.46 -2.46 5.59
N ALA A 57 -6.48 -2.21 6.41
CA ALA A 57 -7.73 -1.61 5.96
C ALA A 57 -7.54 -0.22 5.33
N GLU A 58 -6.64 0.61 5.87
CA GLU A 58 -6.29 1.92 5.29
C GLU A 58 -5.67 1.79 3.90
N VAL A 59 -4.70 0.89 3.74
CA VAL A 59 -4.06 0.62 2.46
C VAL A 59 -5.07 0.06 1.45
N THR A 60 -5.83 -0.96 1.84
CA THR A 60 -6.86 -1.59 1.00
C THR A 60 -7.87 -0.55 0.49
N ARG A 61 -8.36 0.33 1.38
CA ARG A 61 -9.28 1.40 0.99
C ARG A 61 -8.63 2.37 0.00
N ALA A 62 -7.41 2.82 0.26
CA ALA A 62 -6.72 3.75 -0.62
C ALA A 62 -6.51 3.18 -2.04
N TYR A 63 -6.15 1.90 -2.17
CA TYR A 63 -6.02 1.24 -3.47
C TYR A 63 -7.37 1.07 -4.18
N ALA A 64 -8.42 0.71 -3.44
CA ALA A 64 -9.78 0.57 -3.98
C ALA A 64 -10.35 1.90 -4.50
N ASP A 65 -10.14 3.01 -3.78
CA ASP A 65 -10.64 4.36 -4.14
C ASP A 65 -10.11 4.87 -5.50
N VAL A 66 -8.95 4.37 -5.92
CA VAL A 66 -8.33 4.72 -7.21
C VAL A 66 -8.35 3.57 -8.22
N GLN A 67 -8.99 2.44 -7.88
CA GLN A 67 -9.01 1.23 -8.69
C GLN A 67 -7.60 0.75 -9.10
N ALA A 68 -6.64 0.87 -8.18
CA ALA A 68 -5.27 0.37 -8.34
C ALA A 68 -5.12 -1.02 -7.71
N GLY A 69 -3.94 -1.62 -7.87
CA GLY A 69 -3.60 -2.91 -7.28
C GLY A 69 -3.62 -4.04 -8.30
N GLY A 70 -2.47 -4.66 -8.53
CA GLY A 70 -2.36 -5.89 -9.30
C GLY A 70 -2.99 -7.10 -8.59
N LYS A 71 -3.20 -8.19 -9.34
CA LYS A 71 -3.73 -9.45 -8.81
C LYS A 71 -2.93 -9.96 -7.60
N ALA A 72 -1.60 -10.00 -7.71
CA ALA A 72 -0.72 -10.50 -6.64
C ALA A 72 -0.79 -9.65 -5.37
N PHE A 73 -0.99 -8.33 -5.51
CA PHE A 73 -1.21 -7.44 -4.38
C PHE A 73 -2.50 -7.80 -3.65
N TRP A 74 -3.62 -7.90 -4.37
CA TRP A 74 -4.90 -8.27 -3.77
C TRP A 74 -4.90 -9.67 -3.14
N GLU A 75 -4.27 -10.65 -3.79
CA GLU A 75 -4.08 -11.99 -3.22
C GLU A 75 -3.27 -11.94 -1.91
N SER A 76 -2.23 -11.11 -1.84
CA SER A 76 -1.43 -10.93 -0.62
C SER A 76 -2.27 -10.35 0.52
N ILE A 77 -3.07 -9.31 0.24
CA ILE A 77 -4.01 -8.72 1.22
C ILE A 77 -4.99 -9.79 1.72
N ILE A 78 -5.65 -10.51 0.81
CA ILE A 78 -6.65 -11.53 1.15
C ILE A 78 -6.02 -12.63 2.00
N ASN A 79 -4.88 -13.16 1.58
CA ASN A 79 -4.18 -14.23 2.31
C ASN A 79 -3.75 -13.77 3.70
N ASN A 80 -3.27 -12.53 3.85
CA ASN A 80 -2.87 -12.01 5.15
C ASN A 80 -4.07 -11.84 6.10
N VAL A 81 -5.19 -11.31 5.60
CA VAL A 81 -6.44 -11.19 6.38
C VAL A 81 -6.98 -12.56 6.75
N ALA A 82 -7.05 -13.50 5.80
CA ALA A 82 -7.53 -14.86 6.05
C ALA A 82 -6.68 -15.57 7.11
N HIS A 83 -5.35 -15.42 7.05
CA HIS A 83 -4.46 -16.02 8.04
C HIS A 83 -4.72 -15.49 9.45
N ARG A 84 -4.99 -14.19 9.62
CA ARG A 84 -5.31 -13.60 10.93
C ARG A 84 -6.63 -14.11 11.49
N VAL A 85 -7.67 -14.18 10.66
CA VAL A 85 -8.98 -14.70 11.05
C VAL A 85 -8.90 -16.16 11.52
N LEU A 86 -7.99 -16.95 10.97
CA LEU A 86 -7.78 -18.34 11.39
C LEU A 86 -6.99 -18.51 12.70
N LEU A 87 -6.32 -17.44 13.17
CA LEU A 87 -5.51 -17.44 14.39
C LEU A 87 -6.24 -16.83 15.60
N GLU A 88 -7.34 -16.13 15.37
CA GLU A 88 -8.26 -15.59 16.39
C GLU A 88 -9.32 -16.63 16.80
#